data_AF-A0A4Q3RBB3-F1
#
_entry.id   AF-A0A4Q3RBB3-F1
#
_cell.length_a   1.000
_cell.length_b   1.000
_cell.length_c   1.000
_cell.angle_alpha   90.00
_cell.angle_beta   90.00
_cell.angle_gamma   90.00
#
_symmetry.space_group_name_H-M   'P 1'
#
loop_
_entity.id
_entity.type
_entity.pdbx_description
1 polymer ?
#
loop_
_entity_poly.entity_id
_entity_poly.type
_entity_poly.pdbx_seq_one_letter_code
_entity_poly.pdbx_strand_id
1 'polypeptide(L)'
;MTLKTAALVLLSLTSLSSIAQFRKYSNEFLNIGAGARGLAMGSAQVASVQDGTAGYWNPAGLTAVENHPQANLMHAEYFAGIGKYDYVSLALPTTGNKRTIGISALRFAVDDIMNTLFLVEPDGTVNYNNIQSFSSADYAFIVSLAQKLKESSNKNINFGINAKVIHRSVGSFAKAWGFGLDAGLQIKTGNWHLGVAARDITTTFNSWSFSFTEKEKEANFQRALSDGDTLNQKKVWIYQPSAGAGFRLQNVRIDYAFTNLANQSNPLYTHVFSLQFDLVNDKSKKKK
;
A
#
# COMPACT_ATOMS: atom_id res chain seq x y z
N MET A 1 -32.53 -21.78 -11.46
CA MET A 1 -31.44 -20.97 -10.87
C MET A 1 -31.67 -20.94 -9.36
N THR A 2 -30.77 -21.49 -8.55
CA THR A 2 -30.96 -21.56 -7.09
C THR A 2 -30.90 -20.14 -6.48
N LEU A 3 -31.58 -19.90 -5.36
CA LEU A 3 -31.60 -18.58 -4.69
C LEU A 3 -30.18 -18.01 -4.44
N LYS A 4 -29.19 -18.91 -4.27
CA LYS A 4 -27.76 -18.58 -4.13
C LYS A 4 -27.11 -18.07 -5.42
N THR A 5 -27.51 -18.58 -6.59
CA THR A 5 -26.98 -18.11 -7.89
C THR A 5 -27.61 -16.78 -8.30
N ALA A 6 -28.88 -16.54 -7.96
CA ALA A 6 -29.51 -15.24 -8.18
C ALA A 6 -28.88 -14.12 -7.34
N ALA A 7 -28.53 -14.39 -6.07
CA ALA A 7 -27.89 -13.41 -5.19
C ALA A 7 -26.47 -13.02 -5.65
N LEU A 8 -25.70 -13.97 -6.21
CA LEU A 8 -24.35 -13.72 -6.73
C LEU A 8 -24.38 -12.82 -7.99
N VAL A 9 -25.35 -13.04 -8.87
CA VAL A 9 -25.57 -12.22 -10.07
C VAL A 9 -26.09 -10.83 -9.67
N LEU A 10 -27.02 -10.73 -8.71
CA LEU A 10 -27.56 -9.44 -8.28
C LEU A 10 -26.50 -8.56 -7.59
N LEU A 11 -25.57 -9.13 -6.80
CA LEU A 11 -24.46 -8.38 -6.18
C LEU A 11 -23.47 -7.84 -7.22
N SER A 12 -23.30 -8.52 -8.37
CA SER A 12 -22.47 -8.04 -9.47
C SER A 12 -23.12 -6.91 -10.27
N LEU A 13 -24.45 -6.80 -10.26
CA LEU A 13 -25.22 -5.76 -10.96
C LEU A 13 -25.50 -4.51 -10.10
N THR A 14 -25.35 -4.58 -8.77
CA THR A 14 -25.51 -3.43 -7.88
C THR A 14 -24.21 -2.65 -7.70
N SER A 15 -23.58 -2.21 -8.79
CA SER A 15 -22.64 -1.09 -8.74
C SER A 15 -23.45 0.20 -8.61
N LEU A 16 -23.96 0.47 -7.40
CA LEU A 16 -24.71 1.70 -7.12
C LEU A 16 -23.85 2.91 -7.47
N SER A 17 -24.49 3.84 -8.17
CA SER A 17 -24.07 5.21 -8.44
C SER A 17 -23.55 5.89 -7.17
N SER A 18 -22.27 5.70 -6.91
CA SER A 18 -21.56 6.39 -5.85
C SER A 18 -21.20 7.76 -6.39
N ILE A 19 -21.65 8.82 -5.72
CA ILE A 19 -21.15 10.16 -5.98
C ILE A 19 -19.69 10.15 -5.56
N ALA A 20 -18.78 10.09 -6.55
CA ALA A 20 -17.35 10.22 -6.28
C ALA A 20 -17.12 11.62 -5.69
N GLN A 21 -16.83 11.68 -4.38
CA GLN A 21 -16.29 12.91 -3.80
C GLN A 21 -14.97 13.23 -4.51
N PHE A 22 -14.73 14.51 -4.77
CA PHE A 22 -13.48 15.01 -5.33
C PHE A 22 -12.30 14.44 -4.52
N ARG A 23 -11.54 13.51 -5.11
CA ARG A 23 -10.41 12.87 -4.46
C ARG A 23 -9.26 13.87 -4.45
N LYS A 24 -9.01 14.52 -3.30
CA LYS A 24 -7.73 15.18 -3.07
C LYS A 24 -6.67 14.09 -2.94
N TYR A 25 -5.80 13.95 -3.95
CA TYR A 25 -4.72 12.96 -4.02
C TYR A 25 -3.59 13.28 -3.02
N SER A 26 -3.85 13.06 -1.73
CA SER A 26 -2.84 13.08 -0.69
C SER A 26 -2.55 11.63 -0.29
N ASN A 27 -1.27 11.25 -0.21
CA ASN A 27 -0.82 9.90 0.15
C ASN A 27 -1.17 8.78 -0.83
N GLU A 28 -1.20 9.04 -2.15
CA GLU A 28 -1.58 8.04 -3.15
C GLU A 28 -0.69 6.77 -3.12
N PHE A 29 0.56 6.88 -2.65
CA PHE A 29 1.43 5.72 -2.43
C PHE A 29 0.85 4.68 -1.45
N LEU A 30 -0.07 5.06 -0.56
CA LEU A 30 -0.82 4.15 0.31
C LEU A 30 -1.90 3.35 -0.40
N ASN A 31 -2.22 3.65 -1.66
CA ASN A 31 -3.19 2.92 -2.45
C ASN A 31 -2.55 1.88 -3.38
N ILE A 32 -1.21 1.81 -3.43
CA ILE A 32 -0.48 0.88 -4.32
C ILE A 32 -0.82 -0.58 -3.97
N GLY A 33 -0.49 -1.03 -2.77
CA GLY A 33 -0.74 -2.40 -2.33
C GLY A 33 0.34 -2.95 -1.41
N ALA A 34 0.16 -4.15 -0.87
CA ALA A 34 1.21 -4.87 -0.17
C ALA A 34 1.19 -6.35 -0.53
N GLY A 35 2.37 -6.92 -0.80
CA GLY A 35 2.56 -8.31 -1.22
C GLY A 35 2.14 -8.56 -2.67
N ALA A 36 2.94 -9.37 -3.39
CA ALA A 36 2.69 -9.70 -4.78
C ALA A 36 1.35 -10.42 -4.95
N ARG A 37 1.03 -11.34 -4.04
CA ARG A 37 -0.24 -12.08 -4.04
C ARG A 37 -1.48 -11.16 -4.01
N GLY A 38 -1.48 -10.14 -3.17
CA GLY A 38 -2.60 -9.22 -3.06
C GLY A 38 -2.80 -8.41 -4.35
N LEU A 39 -1.68 -7.96 -4.92
CA LEU A 39 -1.64 -7.22 -6.18
C LEU A 39 -2.03 -8.08 -7.40
N ALA A 40 -1.61 -9.35 -7.45
CA ALA A 40 -2.03 -10.33 -8.45
C ALA A 40 -3.54 -10.63 -8.39
N MET A 41 -4.17 -10.48 -7.22
CA MET A 41 -5.62 -10.60 -7.06
C MET A 41 -6.37 -9.29 -7.32
N GLY A 42 -5.75 -8.31 -7.99
CA GLY A 42 -6.36 -7.01 -8.28
C GLY A 42 -6.68 -6.24 -7.00
N SER A 43 -5.86 -6.38 -5.96
CA SER A 43 -6.03 -5.73 -4.66
C SER A 43 -7.28 -6.17 -3.86
N ALA A 44 -7.96 -7.24 -4.29
CA ALA A 44 -9.15 -7.79 -3.62
C ALA A 44 -8.78 -8.64 -2.38
N GLN A 45 -8.30 -7.99 -1.31
CA GLN A 45 -7.74 -8.67 -0.12
C GLN A 45 -8.56 -8.55 1.17
N VAL A 46 -9.54 -7.64 1.24
CA VAL A 46 -10.19 -7.24 2.50
C VAL A 46 -10.77 -8.43 3.29
N ALA A 47 -11.39 -9.40 2.62
CA ALA A 47 -12.00 -10.57 3.26
C ALA A 47 -11.09 -11.83 3.29
N SER A 48 -10.04 -11.85 2.47
CA SER A 48 -9.25 -13.06 2.19
C SER A 48 -7.88 -13.06 2.85
N VAL A 49 -7.30 -11.89 3.12
CA VAL A 49 -5.96 -11.75 3.70
C VAL A 49 -5.89 -12.39 5.08
N GLN A 50 -4.87 -13.24 5.26
CA GLN A 50 -4.68 -14.11 6.43
C GLN A 50 -3.19 -14.26 6.79
N ASP A 51 -2.38 -13.26 6.45
CA ASP A 51 -0.94 -13.26 6.70
C ASP A 51 -0.44 -11.88 7.14
N GLY A 52 0.86 -11.72 7.32
CA GLY A 52 1.45 -10.50 7.86
C GLY A 52 1.32 -9.27 6.95
N THR A 53 0.83 -9.42 5.71
CA THR A 53 0.41 -8.28 4.88
C THR A 53 -0.95 -7.71 5.29
N ALA A 54 -1.70 -8.42 6.15
CA ALA A 54 -3.01 -8.00 6.64
C ALA A 54 -2.98 -6.65 7.35
N GLY A 55 -1.86 -6.26 7.97
CA GLY A 55 -1.71 -4.92 8.56
C GLY A 55 -1.99 -3.79 7.56
N TYR A 56 -1.66 -3.96 6.28
CA TYR A 56 -2.00 -3.02 5.22
C TYR A 56 -3.43 -3.25 4.69
N TRP A 57 -3.82 -4.51 4.42
CA TRP A 57 -5.08 -4.81 3.74
C TRP A 57 -6.32 -4.69 4.63
N ASN A 58 -6.33 -5.41 5.75
CA ASN A 58 -7.38 -5.42 6.76
C ASN A 58 -6.76 -5.97 8.07
N PRO A 59 -6.52 -5.13 9.09
CA PRO A 59 -5.78 -5.56 10.29
C PRO A 59 -6.44 -6.71 11.04
N ALA A 60 -7.76 -6.94 10.90
CA ALA A 60 -8.41 -8.10 11.48
C ALA A 60 -7.85 -9.44 10.97
N GLY A 61 -7.29 -9.48 9.76
CA GLY A 61 -6.70 -10.69 9.18
C GLY A 61 -5.40 -11.14 9.86
N LEU A 62 -4.74 -10.28 10.63
CA LEU A 62 -3.53 -10.64 11.38
C LEU A 62 -3.78 -11.72 12.43
N THR A 63 -5.02 -11.92 12.88
CA THR A 63 -5.36 -13.00 13.82
C THR A 63 -5.21 -14.40 13.23
N ALA A 64 -5.07 -14.52 11.90
CA ALA A 64 -4.78 -15.78 11.22
C ALA A 64 -3.28 -16.14 11.25
N VAL A 65 -2.40 -15.20 11.60
CA VAL A 65 -1.00 -15.50 11.91
C VAL A 65 -0.96 -16.08 13.31
N GLU A 66 -0.68 -17.37 13.42
CA GLU A 66 -0.70 -18.13 14.67
C GLU A 66 0.61 -18.88 14.90
N ASN A 67 0.92 -19.16 16.16
CA ASN A 67 2.03 -19.99 16.64
C ASN A 67 3.44 -19.43 16.41
N HIS A 68 3.67 -18.81 15.27
CA HIS A 68 4.97 -18.32 14.84
C HIS A 68 4.86 -16.88 14.33
N PRO A 69 5.78 -15.99 14.73
CA PRO A 69 5.93 -14.71 14.09
C PRO A 69 6.12 -14.86 12.58
N GLN A 70 5.67 -13.88 11.82
CA GLN A 70 5.81 -13.91 10.37
C GLN A 70 6.40 -12.61 9.85
N ALA A 71 7.46 -12.70 9.04
CA ALA A 71 8.05 -11.58 8.35
C ALA A 71 7.65 -11.59 6.88
N ASN A 72 7.37 -10.42 6.30
CA ASN A 72 7.06 -10.26 4.89
C ASN A 72 7.90 -9.15 4.30
N LEU A 73 8.37 -9.35 3.07
CA LEU A 73 9.13 -8.39 2.29
C LEU A 73 8.53 -8.34 0.89
N MET A 74 8.47 -7.15 0.30
CA MET A 74 8.05 -6.96 -1.07
C MET A 74 8.84 -5.83 -1.69
N HIS A 75 9.22 -6.01 -2.94
CA HIS A 75 9.84 -4.99 -3.78
C HIS A 75 9.12 -4.95 -5.13
N ALA A 76 8.90 -3.74 -5.63
CA ALA A 76 8.35 -3.49 -6.95
C ALA A 76 9.01 -2.28 -7.60
N GLU A 77 9.27 -2.39 -8.90
CA GLU A 77 9.75 -1.30 -9.73
C GLU A 77 8.56 -0.62 -10.45
N TYR A 78 8.56 0.70 -10.38
CA TYR A 78 7.57 1.60 -10.97
C TYR A 78 8.20 2.40 -12.11
N PHE A 79 7.43 2.68 -13.17
CA PHE A 79 7.87 3.51 -14.30
C PHE A 79 9.23 3.09 -14.87
N ALA A 80 9.37 1.81 -15.22
CA ALA A 80 10.62 1.25 -15.75
C ALA A 80 11.84 1.45 -14.81
N GLY A 81 11.62 1.38 -13.50
CA GLY A 81 12.68 1.43 -12.48
C GLY A 81 12.96 2.83 -11.91
N ILE A 82 12.29 3.87 -12.43
CA ILE A 82 12.39 5.24 -11.91
C ILE A 82 11.87 5.31 -10.47
N GLY A 83 10.72 4.68 -10.22
CA GLY A 83 10.13 4.57 -8.89
C GLY A 83 10.44 3.22 -8.26
N LYS A 84 10.75 3.21 -6.97
CA LYS A 84 10.95 1.97 -6.19
C LYS A 84 9.91 1.93 -5.07
N TYR A 85 9.22 0.81 -4.98
CA TYR A 85 8.20 0.58 -3.95
C TYR A 85 8.56 -0.64 -3.10
N ASP A 86 8.81 -0.40 -1.82
CA ASP A 86 9.21 -1.40 -0.85
C ASP A 86 8.15 -1.52 0.24
N TYR A 87 7.87 -2.76 0.65
CA TYR A 87 7.03 -3.05 1.80
C TYR A 87 7.70 -4.11 2.67
N VAL A 88 7.70 -3.87 3.98
CA VAL A 88 8.12 -4.84 4.99
C VAL A 88 7.06 -4.93 6.08
N SER A 89 6.85 -6.13 6.60
CA SER A 89 6.06 -6.31 7.80
C SER A 89 6.54 -7.43 8.70
N LEU A 90 6.20 -7.29 9.97
CA LEU A 90 6.38 -8.29 11.01
C LEU A 90 5.06 -8.46 11.76
N ALA A 91 4.54 -9.67 11.79
CA ALA A 91 3.37 -10.06 12.57
C ALA A 91 3.80 -10.93 13.75
N LEU A 92 3.40 -10.53 14.95
CA LEU A 92 3.80 -11.11 16.22
C LEU A 92 2.54 -11.63 16.95
N PRO A 93 2.20 -12.92 16.84
CA PRO A 93 1.10 -13.50 17.60
C PRO A 93 1.45 -13.54 19.09
N THR A 94 0.47 -13.22 19.94
CA THR A 94 0.61 -13.32 21.40
C THR A 94 0.49 -14.77 21.86
N THR A 95 0.99 -15.06 23.08
CA THR A 95 0.77 -16.35 23.75
C THR A 95 -0.72 -16.69 23.80
N GLY A 96 -1.10 -17.82 23.19
CA GLY A 96 -2.50 -18.26 23.09
C GLY A 96 -3.25 -17.80 21.83
N ASN A 97 -2.58 -17.18 20.86
CA ASN A 97 -3.12 -16.83 19.53
C ASN A 97 -4.43 -15.99 19.52
N LYS A 98 -4.79 -15.36 20.64
CA LYS A 98 -6.00 -14.52 20.73
C LYS A 98 -5.78 -13.15 20.08
N ARG A 99 -4.54 -12.66 20.09
CA ARG A 99 -4.13 -11.37 19.55
C ARG A 99 -2.89 -11.49 18.70
N THR A 100 -2.73 -10.54 17.78
CA THR A 100 -1.52 -10.39 16.96
C THR A 100 -1.18 -8.91 16.89
N ILE A 101 0.08 -8.57 17.12
CA ILE A 101 0.63 -7.24 16.92
C ILE A 101 1.33 -7.23 15.56
N GLY A 102 1.02 -6.25 14.72
CA GLY A 102 1.66 -6.06 13.43
C GLY A 102 2.48 -4.79 13.42
N ILE A 103 3.62 -4.81 12.75
CA ILE A 103 4.40 -3.62 12.40
C ILE A 103 4.62 -3.71 10.89
N SER A 104 4.27 -2.66 10.15
CA SER A 104 4.56 -2.55 8.72
C SER A 104 5.26 -1.24 8.42
N ALA A 105 6.16 -1.26 7.46
CA ALA A 105 6.72 -0.06 6.86
C ALA A 105 6.63 -0.16 5.34
N LEU A 106 6.37 0.96 4.70
CA LEU A 106 6.33 1.07 3.25
C LEU A 106 7.05 2.32 2.81
N ARG A 107 7.73 2.22 1.67
CA ARG A 107 8.51 3.31 1.07
C ARG A 107 8.21 3.35 -0.41
N PHE A 108 7.85 4.51 -0.92
CA PHE A 108 7.85 4.83 -2.34
C PHE A 108 8.84 5.94 -2.59
N ALA A 109 9.81 5.75 -3.48
CA ALA A 109 10.80 6.79 -3.76
C ALA A 109 11.23 6.83 -5.21
N VAL A 110 11.63 8.03 -5.62
CA VAL A 110 12.32 8.32 -6.88
C VAL A 110 13.63 9.01 -6.50
N ASP A 111 14.73 8.36 -6.85
CA ASP A 111 16.07 8.87 -6.60
C ASP A 111 16.57 9.64 -7.83
N ASP A 112 17.60 10.47 -7.65
CA ASP A 112 18.34 11.14 -8.72
C ASP A 112 17.49 12.00 -9.70
N ILE A 113 16.51 12.73 -9.17
CA ILE A 113 15.75 13.72 -9.93
C ILE A 113 16.65 14.91 -10.24
N MET A 114 16.85 15.21 -11.52
CA MET A 114 17.65 16.35 -11.95
C MET A 114 16.95 17.66 -11.60
N ASN A 115 17.61 18.51 -10.81
CA ASN A 115 17.20 19.87 -10.52
C ASN A 115 17.73 20.81 -11.61
N THR A 116 16.82 21.32 -12.44
CA THR A 116 17.15 22.25 -13.52
C THR A 116 16.86 23.71 -13.18
N LEU A 117 16.58 24.03 -11.91
CA LEU A 117 16.21 25.38 -11.46
C LEU A 117 17.26 26.44 -11.84
N PHE A 118 18.53 26.06 -11.88
CA PHE A 118 19.66 26.94 -12.20
C PHE A 118 20.38 26.56 -13.51
N LEU A 119 19.69 25.85 -14.42
CA LEU A 119 20.26 25.44 -15.70
C LEU A 119 20.54 26.62 -16.63
N VAL A 120 19.64 27.61 -16.64
CA VAL A 120 19.77 28.83 -17.44
C VAL A 120 20.17 29.97 -16.51
N GLU A 121 21.30 30.60 -16.81
CA GLU A 121 21.81 31.73 -16.05
C GLU A 121 21.08 33.03 -16.43
N PRO A 122 21.15 34.10 -15.61
CA PRO A 122 20.47 35.36 -15.92
C PRO A 122 20.87 36.02 -17.24
N ASP A 123 22.04 35.68 -17.79
CA ASP A 123 22.52 36.14 -19.09
C ASP A 123 22.00 35.30 -20.28
N GLY A 124 21.17 34.27 -20.01
CA GLY A 124 20.59 33.36 -20.99
C GLY A 124 21.49 32.19 -21.39
N THR A 125 22.70 32.08 -20.82
CA THR A 125 23.60 30.95 -21.09
C THR A 125 23.15 29.69 -20.33
N VAL A 126 23.50 28.52 -20.88
CA VAL A 126 23.18 27.22 -20.27
C VAL A 126 24.41 26.67 -19.57
N ASN A 127 24.29 26.40 -18.27
CA ASN A 127 25.37 25.84 -17.47
C ASN A 127 24.97 24.49 -16.85
N TYR A 128 25.34 23.41 -17.54
CA TYR A 128 25.07 22.05 -17.09
C TYR A 128 25.75 21.68 -15.75
N ASN A 129 26.80 22.40 -15.33
CA ASN A 129 27.44 22.17 -14.03
C ASN A 129 26.55 22.58 -12.85
N ASN A 130 25.48 23.37 -13.10
CA ASN A 130 24.52 23.77 -12.08
C ASN A 130 23.42 22.72 -11.84
N ILE A 131 23.35 21.65 -12.66
CA ILE A 131 22.41 20.56 -12.45
C ILE A 131 22.86 19.77 -11.23
N GLN A 132 22.00 19.72 -10.21
CA GLN A 132 22.18 18.88 -9.02
C GLN A 132 21.05 17.87 -8.94
N SER A 133 21.28 16.71 -8.34
CA SER A 133 20.21 15.75 -8.12
C SER A 133 19.56 15.92 -6.74
N PHE A 134 18.27 15.61 -6.66
CA PHE A 134 17.55 15.42 -5.39
C PHE A 134 16.67 14.17 -5.48
N SER A 135 16.29 13.62 -4.34
CA SER A 135 15.37 12.49 -4.28
C SER A 135 14.02 12.91 -3.70
N SER A 136 12.96 12.20 -4.07
CA SER A 136 11.67 12.25 -3.39
C SER A 136 11.35 10.89 -2.79
N ALA A 137 10.90 10.88 -1.54
CA ALA A 137 10.55 9.65 -0.84
C ALA A 137 9.35 9.86 0.09
N ASP A 138 8.41 8.94 0.00
CA ASP A 138 7.21 8.84 0.81
C ASP A 138 7.29 7.56 1.65
N TYR A 139 7.18 7.71 2.96
CA TYR A 139 7.25 6.64 3.96
C TYR A 139 5.94 6.54 4.71
N ALA A 140 5.51 5.33 5.03
CA ALA A 140 4.52 5.12 6.06
C ALA A 140 4.91 3.98 6.99
N PHE A 141 4.65 4.20 8.27
CA PHE A 141 4.83 3.23 9.34
C PHE A 141 3.46 2.93 9.94
N ILE A 142 3.11 1.65 10.03
CA ILE A 142 1.81 1.17 10.48
C ILE A 142 2.05 0.25 11.67
N VAL A 143 1.42 0.56 12.79
CA VAL A 143 1.31 -0.36 13.93
C VAL A 143 -0.12 -0.88 13.97
N SER A 144 -0.25 -2.20 14.02
CA SER A 144 -1.52 -2.90 13.98
C SER A 144 -1.74 -3.69 15.26
N LEU A 145 -2.97 -3.68 15.76
CA LEU A 145 -3.42 -4.60 16.80
C LEU A 145 -4.64 -5.35 16.28
N ALA A 146 -4.59 -6.68 16.33
CA ALA A 146 -5.68 -7.55 15.93
C ALA A 146 -6.09 -8.48 17.06
N GLN A 147 -7.38 -8.78 17.17
CA GLN A 147 -7.94 -9.62 18.22
C GLN A 147 -9.10 -10.48 17.69
N LYS A 148 -9.09 -11.76 18.08
CA LYS A 148 -10.25 -12.64 17.95
C LYS A 148 -11.33 -12.22 18.95
N LEU A 149 -12.47 -11.75 18.47
CA LEU A 149 -13.62 -11.36 19.30
C LEU A 149 -14.48 -12.56 19.66
N LYS A 150 -14.69 -13.45 18.68
CA LYS A 150 -15.45 -14.69 18.87
C LYS A 150 -14.80 -15.80 18.05
N GLU A 151 -14.62 -16.95 18.67
CA GLU A 151 -14.12 -18.15 18.03
C GLU A 151 -15.02 -19.31 18.46
N SER A 152 -15.59 -20.00 17.50
CA SER A 152 -16.54 -21.10 17.70
C SER A 152 -16.47 -22.02 16.49
N SER A 153 -16.96 -23.25 16.61
CA SER A 153 -16.88 -24.26 15.54
C SER A 153 -17.37 -23.80 14.17
N ASN A 154 -18.36 -22.91 14.12
CA ASN A 154 -18.97 -22.42 12.88
C ASN A 154 -18.86 -20.90 12.67
N LYS A 155 -18.27 -20.14 13.60
CA LYS A 155 -18.23 -18.67 13.50
C LYS A 155 -17.00 -18.07 14.16
N ASN A 156 -16.21 -17.37 13.34
CA ASN A 156 -15.07 -16.58 13.78
C ASN A 156 -15.32 -15.11 13.45
N ILE A 157 -15.11 -14.24 14.43
CA ILE A 157 -15.20 -12.78 14.28
C ILE A 157 -13.89 -12.21 14.78
N ASN A 158 -13.18 -11.53 13.89
CA ASN A 158 -11.89 -10.91 14.14
C ASN A 158 -12.00 -9.41 13.92
N PHE A 159 -11.35 -8.65 14.77
CA PHE A 159 -11.28 -7.20 14.68
C PHE A 159 -9.82 -6.75 14.70
N GLY A 160 -9.53 -5.64 14.06
CA GLY A 160 -8.22 -5.02 14.14
C GLY A 160 -8.26 -3.52 13.93
N ILE A 161 -7.23 -2.85 14.41
CA ILE A 161 -7.02 -1.42 14.26
C ILE A 161 -5.58 -1.15 13.82
N ASN A 162 -5.39 -0.04 13.11
CA ASN A 162 -4.09 0.50 12.79
C ASN A 162 -3.93 1.92 13.31
N ALA A 163 -2.71 2.23 13.73
CA ALA A 163 -2.21 3.59 13.79
C ALA A 163 -1.08 3.76 12.77
N LYS A 164 -1.12 4.86 12.02
CA LYS A 164 -0.22 5.14 10.92
C LYS A 164 0.48 6.47 11.14
N VAL A 165 1.78 6.50 10.85
CA VAL A 165 2.58 7.72 10.74
C VAL A 165 3.15 7.76 9.33
N ILE A 166 3.01 8.90 8.68
CA ILE A 166 3.47 9.14 7.32
C ILE A 166 4.53 10.22 7.38
N HIS A 167 5.63 9.99 6.67
CA HIS A 167 6.65 11.00 6.46
C HIS A 167 6.93 11.12 4.98
N ARG A 168 6.98 12.36 4.47
CA ARG A 168 7.26 12.65 3.07
C ARG A 168 8.41 13.62 3.00
N SER A 169 9.27 13.42 2.01
CA SER A 169 10.41 14.29 1.73
C SER A 169 10.56 14.49 0.23
N VAL A 170 10.78 15.73 -0.18
CA VAL A 170 11.17 16.11 -1.54
C VAL A 170 12.42 16.98 -1.41
N GLY A 171 13.56 16.42 -1.79
CA GLY A 171 14.87 17.03 -1.58
C GLY A 171 15.11 17.45 -0.13
N SER A 172 15.96 18.45 0.04
CA SER A 172 16.18 19.12 1.33
C SER A 172 15.04 20.08 1.71
N PHE A 173 14.19 20.45 0.74
CA PHE A 173 13.38 21.65 0.80
C PHE A 173 11.93 21.44 1.20
N ALA A 174 11.35 20.24 1.05
CA ALA A 174 9.97 19.99 1.47
C ALA A 174 9.87 18.71 2.31
N LYS A 175 9.24 18.82 3.48
CA LYS A 175 8.95 17.69 4.36
C LYS A 175 7.50 17.72 4.77
N ALA A 176 6.88 16.57 4.92
CA ALA A 176 5.55 16.46 5.51
C ALA A 176 5.44 15.31 6.51
N TRP A 177 4.54 15.51 7.48
CA TRP A 177 4.14 14.49 8.43
C TRP A 177 2.63 14.34 8.41
N GLY A 178 2.16 13.10 8.48
CA GLY A 178 0.75 12.79 8.58
C GLY A 178 0.46 11.61 9.49
N PHE A 179 -0.78 11.51 9.92
CA PHE A 179 -1.24 10.48 10.86
C PHE A 179 -2.59 9.93 10.41
N GLY A 180 -2.79 8.63 10.57
CA GLY A 180 -4.03 7.98 10.17
C GLY A 180 -4.40 6.84 11.09
N LEU A 181 -5.71 6.59 11.23
CA LEU A 181 -6.24 5.42 11.90
C LEU A 181 -7.08 4.59 10.92
N ASP A 182 -6.92 3.26 10.99
CA ASP A 182 -7.76 2.32 10.26
C ASP A 182 -8.44 1.36 11.23
N ALA A 183 -9.55 0.78 10.79
CA ALA A 183 -10.20 -0.31 11.48
C ALA A 183 -10.61 -1.41 10.48
N GLY A 184 -10.63 -2.64 10.97
CA GLY A 184 -10.89 -3.83 10.18
C GLY A 184 -11.76 -4.83 10.93
N LEU A 185 -12.62 -5.50 10.20
CA LEU A 185 -13.41 -6.63 10.67
C LEU A 185 -13.33 -7.75 9.64
N GLN A 186 -13.16 -8.99 10.10
CA GLN A 186 -13.35 -10.19 9.30
C GLN A 186 -14.28 -11.16 10.02
N ILE A 187 -15.25 -11.68 9.28
CA ILE A 187 -16.22 -12.66 9.76
C ILE A 187 -16.16 -13.89 8.86
N LYS A 188 -15.90 -15.04 9.47
CA LYS A 188 -15.98 -16.34 8.80
C LYS A 188 -17.13 -17.12 9.42
N THR A 189 -18.11 -17.54 8.61
CA THR A 189 -19.24 -18.38 9.05
C THR A 189 -19.49 -19.48 8.03
N GLY A 190 -19.20 -20.73 8.39
CA GLY A 190 -19.15 -21.84 7.42
C GLY A 190 -18.23 -21.53 6.24
N ASN A 191 -18.77 -21.57 5.02
CA ASN A 191 -18.04 -21.27 3.78
C ASN A 191 -18.02 -19.77 3.42
N TRP A 192 -18.70 -18.91 4.19
CA TRP A 192 -18.76 -17.48 3.93
C TRP A 192 -17.63 -16.75 4.62
N HIS A 193 -16.96 -15.88 3.86
CA HIS A 193 -15.93 -14.97 4.33
C HIS A 193 -16.38 -13.55 3.98
N LEU A 194 -16.57 -12.73 5.01
CA LEU A 194 -16.89 -11.31 4.87
C LEU A 194 -15.77 -10.50 5.51
N GLY A 195 -15.35 -9.44 4.83
CA GLY A 195 -14.37 -8.49 5.36
C GLY A 195 -14.86 -7.07 5.14
N VAL A 196 -14.64 -6.22 6.13
CA VAL A 196 -14.85 -4.77 6.04
C VAL A 196 -13.58 -4.10 6.54
N ALA A 197 -13.08 -3.13 5.80
CA ALA A 197 -11.94 -2.31 6.20
C ALA A 197 -12.29 -0.84 5.97
N ALA A 198 -12.13 -0.02 7.01
CA ALA A 198 -12.25 1.42 6.94
C ALA A 198 -10.86 2.02 7.11
N ARG A 199 -10.36 2.68 6.06
CA ARG A 199 -9.03 3.28 6.01
C ARG A 199 -9.11 4.79 6.20
N ASP A 200 -8.12 5.36 6.88
CA ASP A 200 -7.95 6.80 7.09
C ASP A 200 -9.19 7.48 7.70
N ILE A 201 -9.78 6.84 8.71
CA ILE A 201 -11.01 7.29 9.39
C ILE A 201 -10.86 8.72 9.94
N THR A 202 -9.64 9.10 10.30
CA THR A 202 -9.30 10.42 10.87
C THR A 202 -8.93 11.46 9.82
N THR A 203 -9.14 11.20 8.53
CA THR A 203 -8.69 12.05 7.40
C THR A 203 -7.20 12.36 7.51
N THR A 204 -6.37 11.50 6.93
CA THR A 204 -4.91 11.56 7.05
C THR A 204 -4.32 12.88 6.56
N PHE A 205 -4.24 13.85 7.49
CA PHE A 205 -3.77 15.21 7.25
C PHE A 205 -2.25 15.21 7.17
N ASN A 206 -1.70 15.83 6.13
CA ASN A 206 -0.26 16.05 6.01
C ASN A 206 0.04 17.52 6.30
N SER A 207 0.85 17.78 7.33
CA SER A 207 1.41 19.10 7.58
C SER A 207 2.73 19.25 6.85
N TRP A 208 2.80 20.18 5.89
CA TRP A 208 4.00 20.45 5.10
C TRP A 208 4.85 21.56 5.72
N SER A 209 6.16 21.38 5.67
CA SER A 209 7.15 22.38 6.02
C SER A 209 8.10 22.55 4.84
N PHE A 210 8.33 23.81 4.45
CA PHE A 210 9.19 24.16 3.33
C PHE A 210 10.37 25.00 3.81
N SER A 211 11.57 24.67 3.34
CA SER A 211 12.81 25.39 3.65
C SER A 211 13.60 25.57 2.38
N PHE A 212 13.63 26.80 1.86
CA PHE A 212 14.33 27.16 0.63
C PHE A 212 15.45 28.16 0.96
N THR A 213 16.57 28.07 0.24
CA THR A 213 17.61 29.10 0.24
C THR A 213 17.10 30.37 -0.44
N GLU A 214 17.71 31.52 -0.15
CA GLU A 214 17.32 32.80 -0.77
C GLU A 214 17.42 32.77 -2.30
N LYS A 215 18.43 32.07 -2.85
CA LYS A 215 18.58 31.86 -4.30
C LYS A 215 17.46 31.01 -4.90
N GLU A 216 17.00 29.98 -4.19
CA GLU A 216 15.87 29.15 -4.64
C GLU A 216 14.55 29.89 -4.56
N LYS A 217 14.37 30.78 -3.57
CA LYS A 217 13.17 31.63 -3.47
C LYS A 217 13.07 32.60 -4.65
N GLU A 218 14.19 33.20 -5.04
CA GLU A 218 14.28 34.11 -6.19
C GLU A 218 13.99 33.38 -7.52
N ALA A 219 14.52 32.16 -7.69
CA ALA A 219 14.29 31.34 -8.88
C ALA A 219 12.89 30.67 -8.92
N ASN A 220 12.28 30.38 -7.78
CA ASN A 220 10.96 29.74 -7.67
C ASN A 220 9.77 30.69 -7.85
N PHE A 221 9.97 31.93 -8.32
CA PHE A 221 8.89 32.86 -8.65
C PHE A 221 8.19 32.51 -9.98
N GLN A 222 7.82 31.24 -10.15
CA GLN A 222 6.91 30.82 -11.21
C GLN A 222 5.51 30.65 -10.63
N ARG A 223 4.57 31.48 -11.11
CA ARG A 223 3.14 31.32 -10.85
C ARG A 223 2.72 29.96 -11.43
N ALA A 224 2.34 29.03 -10.56
CA ALA A 224 1.54 27.90 -10.99
C ALA A 224 0.23 28.47 -11.56
N LEU A 225 0.11 28.44 -12.89
CA LEU A 225 -1.17 28.65 -13.53
C LEU A 225 -2.10 27.55 -13.05
N SER A 226 -3.32 27.93 -12.65
CA SER A 226 -4.40 26.99 -12.39
C SER A 226 -4.48 26.04 -13.58
N ASP A 227 -4.21 24.76 -13.36
CA ASP A 227 -4.44 23.74 -14.38
C ASP A 227 -5.93 23.79 -14.74
N GLY A 228 -6.17 24.12 -16.01
CA GLY A 228 -7.47 24.48 -16.56
C GLY A 228 -8.23 23.30 -17.11
N ASP A 229 -7.91 22.07 -16.70
CA ASP A 229 -8.70 20.89 -17.11
C ASP A 229 -9.90 20.68 -16.18
N THR A 230 -10.98 21.43 -16.45
CA THR A 230 -12.29 21.26 -15.78
C THR A 230 -13.27 20.41 -16.58
N LEU A 231 -12.88 19.93 -17.77
CA LEU A 231 -13.85 19.38 -18.71
C LEU A 231 -14.02 17.86 -18.59
N ASN A 232 -13.01 17.11 -18.12
CA ASN A 232 -13.12 15.67 -17.87
C ASN A 232 -13.78 14.90 -19.05
N GLN A 233 -13.60 15.40 -20.29
CA GLN A 233 -14.36 14.95 -21.46
C GLN A 233 -13.77 13.69 -22.11
N LYS A 234 -12.55 13.30 -21.72
CA LYS A 234 -11.89 12.11 -22.24
C LYS A 234 -12.06 10.93 -21.28
N LYS A 235 -13.18 10.21 -21.42
CA LYS A 235 -13.36 8.90 -20.77
C LYS A 235 -12.49 7.87 -21.50
N VAL A 236 -11.41 7.43 -20.85
CA VAL A 236 -10.57 6.33 -21.34
C VAL A 236 -10.94 5.07 -20.58
N TRP A 237 -11.19 3.97 -21.30
CA TRP A 237 -11.30 2.66 -20.68
C TRP A 237 -9.91 2.15 -20.32
N ILE A 238 -9.65 2.01 -19.03
CA ILE A 238 -8.38 1.48 -18.51
C ILE A 238 -8.65 0.04 -18.07
N TYR A 239 -8.08 -0.93 -18.79
CA TYR A 239 -8.11 -2.34 -18.42
C TYR A 239 -6.75 -2.73 -17.83
N GLN A 240 -6.73 -3.22 -16.59
CA GLN A 240 -5.48 -3.55 -15.87
C GLN A 240 -5.50 -5.01 -15.41
N PRO A 241 -5.37 -5.99 -16.33
CA PRO A 241 -5.26 -7.39 -15.95
C PRO A 241 -3.99 -7.59 -15.12
N SER A 242 -4.07 -8.46 -14.12
CA SER A 242 -2.94 -8.93 -13.35
C SER A 242 -2.93 -10.45 -13.28
N ALA A 243 -1.74 -11.01 -13.18
CA ALA A 243 -1.52 -12.44 -12.99
C ALA A 243 -0.39 -12.62 -11.98
N GLY A 244 -0.38 -13.75 -11.26
CA GLY A 244 0.69 -14.05 -10.32
C GLY A 244 0.92 -15.54 -10.17
N ALA A 245 2.13 -15.89 -9.76
CA ALA A 245 2.53 -17.24 -9.43
C ALA A 245 3.19 -17.23 -8.05
N GLY A 246 2.91 -18.25 -7.25
CA GLY A 246 3.44 -18.37 -5.90
C GLY A 246 3.85 -19.80 -5.59
N PHE A 247 4.94 -19.93 -4.84
CA PHE A 247 5.46 -21.21 -4.38
C PHE A 247 5.67 -21.15 -2.87
N ARG A 248 5.28 -22.20 -2.16
CA ARG A 248 5.50 -22.35 -0.72
C ARG A 248 6.29 -23.62 -0.45
N LEU A 249 7.41 -23.46 0.23
CA LEU A 249 8.22 -24.57 0.74
C LEU A 249 8.41 -24.38 2.23
N GLN A 250 7.82 -25.27 3.02
CA GLN A 250 7.87 -25.24 4.48
C GLN A 250 7.43 -23.86 5.04
N ASN A 251 8.38 -23.16 5.67
CA ASN A 251 8.20 -21.86 6.31
C ASN A 251 8.51 -20.67 5.39
N VAL A 252 8.85 -20.90 4.12
CA VAL A 252 9.14 -19.85 3.14
C VAL A 252 8.08 -19.86 2.05
N ARG A 253 7.60 -18.67 1.70
CA ARG A 253 6.72 -18.44 0.55
C ARG A 253 7.32 -17.35 -0.32
N ILE A 254 7.31 -17.60 -1.61
CA ILE A 254 7.75 -16.68 -2.66
C ILE A 254 6.55 -16.46 -3.56
N ASP A 255 6.13 -15.21 -3.72
CA ASP A 255 5.08 -14.83 -4.65
C ASP A 255 5.64 -13.80 -5.64
N TYR A 256 5.26 -13.94 -6.90
CA TYR A 256 5.54 -12.99 -7.96
C TYR A 256 4.23 -12.58 -8.62
N ALA A 257 4.08 -11.29 -8.91
CA ALA A 257 2.95 -10.75 -9.63
C ALA A 257 3.41 -9.91 -10.82
N PHE A 258 2.75 -10.16 -11.94
CA PHE A 258 2.80 -9.33 -13.12
C PHE A 258 1.50 -8.53 -13.18
N THR A 259 1.60 -7.23 -13.01
CA THR A 259 0.45 -6.32 -12.90
C THR A 259 0.38 -5.41 -14.11
N ASN A 260 -0.82 -4.94 -14.45
CA ASN A 260 -1.03 -4.01 -15.56
C ASN A 260 -0.61 -4.58 -16.94
N LEU A 261 -0.97 -5.84 -17.20
CA LEU A 261 -0.58 -6.62 -18.40
C LEU A 261 -0.93 -5.94 -19.74
N ALA A 262 -2.00 -5.14 -19.78
CA ALA A 262 -2.56 -4.60 -21.01
C ALA A 262 -2.02 -3.21 -21.39
N ASN A 263 -1.29 -2.53 -20.50
CA ASN A 263 -0.76 -1.19 -20.77
C ASN A 263 0.78 -1.18 -20.65
N GLN A 264 1.43 -1.93 -21.55
CA GLN A 264 2.90 -2.09 -21.60
C GLN A 264 3.64 -0.89 -22.20
N SER A 265 2.94 0.03 -22.87
CA SER A 265 3.57 1.24 -23.42
C SER A 265 3.91 2.27 -22.35
N ASN A 266 3.15 2.31 -21.24
CA ASN A 266 3.40 3.16 -20.07
C ASN A 266 2.95 2.44 -18.79
N PRO A 267 3.60 1.33 -18.41
CA PRO A 267 3.14 0.57 -17.26
C PRO A 267 3.49 1.33 -15.98
N LEU A 268 2.49 1.57 -15.13
CA LEU A 268 2.72 2.17 -13.81
C LEU A 268 3.70 1.30 -13.01
N TYR A 269 3.45 -0.01 -12.95
CA TYR A 269 4.30 -1.02 -12.35
C TYR A 269 3.98 -2.38 -12.95
N THR A 270 5.01 -3.22 -13.03
CA THR A 270 4.96 -4.39 -13.89
C THR A 270 5.34 -5.66 -13.14
N HIS A 271 6.38 -5.58 -12.30
CA HIS A 271 6.97 -6.73 -11.62
C HIS A 271 6.96 -6.49 -10.12
N VAL A 272 6.28 -7.37 -9.39
CA VAL A 272 6.24 -7.34 -7.93
C VAL A 272 6.74 -8.68 -7.41
N PHE A 273 7.76 -8.63 -6.56
CA PHE A 273 8.29 -9.80 -5.87
C PHE A 273 7.97 -9.67 -4.38
N SER A 274 7.53 -10.76 -3.76
CA SER A 274 7.39 -10.80 -2.30
C SER A 274 7.85 -12.12 -1.70
N LEU A 275 8.43 -12.01 -0.51
CA LEU A 275 8.89 -13.11 0.32
C LEU A 275 8.15 -13.07 1.65
N GLN A 276 7.78 -14.24 2.15
CA GLN A 276 7.18 -14.41 3.46
C GLN A 276 7.88 -15.54 4.20
N PHE A 277 8.17 -15.32 5.47
CA PHE A 277 8.88 -16.23 6.35
C PHE A 277 8.07 -16.47 7.63
N ASP A 278 7.68 -17.72 7.88
CA ASP A 278 7.19 -18.15 9.19
C ASP A 278 8.42 -18.39 10.09
N LEU A 279 8.60 -17.57 11.12
CA LEU A 279 9.72 -17.61 12.04
C LEU A 279 9.49 -18.71 13.10
N VAL A 280 9.77 -19.95 12.70
CA VAL A 280 9.63 -21.13 13.57
C VAL A 280 10.67 -21.05 14.70
N ASN A 281 10.20 -21.10 15.95
CA ASN A 281 11.08 -21.11 17.11
C ASN A 281 11.55 -22.55 17.40
N ASP A 282 12.86 -22.79 17.35
CA ASP A 282 13.50 -24.12 17.40
C ASP A 282 13.33 -24.86 18.76
N LYS A 283 12.66 -24.23 19.73
CA LYS A 283 12.40 -24.82 21.06
C LYS A 283 11.45 -26.02 21.01
N SER A 284 10.72 -26.27 19.92
CA SER A 284 9.90 -27.48 19.76
C SER A 284 10.70 -28.73 19.36
N LYS A 285 11.94 -28.59 18.87
CA LYS A 285 12.79 -29.74 18.52
C LYS A 285 13.50 -30.39 19.71
N LYS A 286 13.53 -29.76 20.89
CA LYS A 286 14.18 -30.30 22.10
C LYS A 286 13.29 -31.18 22.98
N LYS A 287 12.09 -31.55 22.52
CA LYS A 287 11.21 -32.52 23.18
C LYS A 287 10.79 -33.63 22.21
N LYS A 288 11.75 -34.41 21.74
CA LYS A 288 11.55 -35.76 21.24
C LYS A 288 12.72 -36.61 21.69
#